data_AF-Q9AQD4-F1
#
_entry.id   AF-Q9AQD4-F1
#
_cell.length_a   1.000
_cell.length_b   1.000
_cell.length_c   1.000
_cell.angle_alpha   90.00
_cell.angle_beta   90.00
_cell.angle_gamma   90.00
#
_symmetry.space_group_name_H-M   'P 1'
#
loop_
_entity.id
_entity.type
_entity.pdbx_description
1 polymer ?
#
loop_
_entity_poly.entity_id
_entity_poly.type
_entity_poly.pdbx_seq_one_letter_code
_entity_poly.pdbx_strand_id
1 'polypeptide(L)' 'MALKYSILASGSTGNSFYLETPKKKILVDAGLSGKKIESLLSEIDRDIHDIDA' A
#
# COMPACT_ATOMS: atom_id res chain seq x y z
N MET A 1 -11.23 10.56 -13.55
CA MET A 1 -10.88 9.53 -12.55
C MET A 1 -9.58 8.90 -12.98
N ALA A 2 -8.56 8.88 -12.12
CA ALA A 2 -7.23 8.40 -12.45
C ALA A 2 -6.80 7.30 -11.47
N LEU A 3 -5.97 6.39 -11.97
CA LEU A 3 -5.22 5.42 -11.17
C LEU A 3 -4.23 6.18 -10.29
N LYS A 4 -4.16 5.86 -9.00
CA LYS A 4 -3.12 6.37 -8.10
C LYS A 4 -2.30 5.20 -7.59
N TYR A 5 -1.01 5.44 -7.41
CA TYR A 5 -0.11 4.43 -6.89
C TYR A 5 0.93 5.06 -5.98
N SER A 6 1.48 4.25 -5.08
CA SER A 6 2.58 4.65 -4.20
C SER A 6 3.50 3.47 -3.98
N ILE A 7 4.80 3.71 -4.10
CA ILE A 7 5.81 2.75 -3.67
C ILE A 7 5.96 2.96 -2.16
N LEU A 8 5.47 2.01 -1.37
CA LEU A 8 5.58 2.07 0.09
C LEU A 8 6.97 1.62 0.56
N ALA A 9 7.52 0.60 -0.08
CA ALA A 9 8.90 0.17 0.13
C ALA A 9 9.49 -0.50 -1.11
N SER A 10 10.79 -0.33 -1.29
CA SER A 10 11.56 -0.96 -2.37
C SER A 10 12.99 -1.20 -1.87
N GLY A 11 13.37 -2.45 -1.66
CA GLY A 11 14.72 -2.79 -1.19
C GLY A 11 14.87 -4.21 -0.67
N SER A 12 16.09 -4.56 -0.24
CA SER A 12 16.44 -5.91 0.23
C SER A 12 15.71 -6.35 1.51
N THR A 13 15.13 -5.40 2.24
CA THR A 13 14.36 -5.64 3.47
C THR A 13 12.87 -5.84 3.24
N GLY A 14 12.42 -5.84 1.98
CA GLY A 14 11.04 -6.05 1.59
C GLY A 14 10.55 -4.99 0.62
N ASN A 15 9.68 -5.40 -0.29
CA ASN A 15 8.93 -4.48 -1.14
C ASN A 15 7.54 -4.25 -0.55
N SER A 16 6.86 -3.21 -1.02
CA SER A 16 5.43 -3.02 -0.88
C SER A 16 4.96 -1.91 -1.81
N PHE A 17 3.92 -2.18 -2.59
CA PHE A 17 3.37 -1.26 -3.58
C PHE A 17 1.86 -1.13 -3.39
N TYR A 18 1.39 0.11 -3.33
CA TYR A 18 -0.01 0.45 -3.19
C TYR A 18 -0.58 0.93 -4.52
N LEU A 19 -1.78 0.47 -4.85
CA LEU A 19 -2.52 0.84 -6.05
C LEU A 19 -3.98 1.11 -5.71
N GLU A 20 -4.53 2.23 -6.18
CA GLU A 20 -5.95 2.52 -6.02
C GLU A 20 -6.62 3.10 -7.27
N THR A 21 -7.89 2.79 -7.36
CA THR A 21 -8.88 3.42 -8.23
C THR A 21 -10.08 3.80 -7.37
N PRO A 22 -11.05 4.58 -7.88
CA PRO A 22 -12.30 4.83 -7.14
C PRO A 22 -13.10 3.58 -6.74
N LYS A 23 -12.79 2.40 -7.31
CA LYS A 23 -13.53 1.16 -7.06
C LYS A 23 -12.76 0.12 -6.23
N LYS A 24 -11.44 0.21 -6.20
CA LYS A 24 -10.55 -0.84 -5.66
C LYS A 24 -9.26 -0.26 -5.12
N LYS A 25 -8.81 -0.79 -3.99
CA LYS A 25 -7.54 -0.49 -3.33
C LYS A 25 -6.81 -1.81 -3.11
N ILE A 26 -5.57 -1.92 -3.59
CA ILE A 26 -4.82 -3.17 -3.62
C ILE A 26 -3.40 -2.93 -3.11
N LEU A 27 -2.89 -3.89 -2.35
CA LEU A 27 -1.49 -3.99 -1.98
C LEU A 27 -0.80 -5.07 -2.83
N VAL A 28 0.40 -4.77 -3.34
CA VAL A 28 1.20 -5.68 -4.15
C VAL A 28 2.55 -5.89 -3.48
N ASP A 29 2.99 -7.14 -3.44
CA ASP A 29 4.28 -7.56 -2.89
C ASP A 29 4.50 -7.02 -1.47
N ALA A 30 3.60 -7.38 -0.54
CA ALA A 30 3.60 -6.96 0.86
C ALA A 30 4.72 -7.59 1.69
N GLY A 31 5.97 -7.50 1.23
CA GLY A 31 7.17 -8.12 1.82
C GLY A 31 7.64 -7.50 3.14
N LEU A 32 6.78 -6.73 3.81
CA LEU A 32 7.03 -6.07 5.09
C LEU A 32 6.06 -6.61 6.15
N SER A 33 6.34 -6.33 7.42
CA SER A 33 5.36 -6.63 8.48
C SER A 33 4.12 -5.76 8.34
N GLY A 34 2.95 -6.29 8.72
CA GLY A 34 1.67 -5.55 8.66
C GLY A 34 1.72 -4.19 9.36
N LYS A 35 2.34 -4.12 10.55
CA LYS A 35 2.54 -2.85 11.28
C LYS A 35 3.33 -1.81 10.48
N LYS A 36 4.33 -2.24 9.72
CA LYS A 36 5.14 -1.32 8.91
C LYS A 36 4.37 -0.85 7.68
N ILE A 37 3.62 -1.73 7.05
CA ILE A 37 2.73 -1.39 5.92
C ILE A 37 1.66 -0.38 6.36
N GLU A 38 1.01 -0.63 7.50
CA GLU A 38 0.01 0.26 8.09
C GLU A 38 0.56 1.67 8.39
N SER A 39 1.79 1.75 8.93
CA SER A 39 2.49 3.02 9.13
C SER A 39 2.74 3.76 7.80
N LEU A 40 3.21 3.06 6.76
CA LEU A 40 3.52 3.65 5.46
C LEU A 40 2.24 4.10 4.71
N LEU A 41 1.15 3.36 4.84
CA LEU A 41 -0.15 3.75 4.31
C LEU A 41 -0.70 4.99 5.00
N SER A 42 -0.51 5.09 6.32
CA SER A 42 -0.93 6.26 7.11
C SER A 42 -0.20 7.54 6.67
N GLU A 43 1.06 7.45 6.23
CA GLU A 43 1.82 8.58 5.68
C GLU A 43 1.23 9.14 4.37
N ILE A 44 0.43 8.35 3.65
CA ILE A 44 -0.27 8.75 2.42
C ILE A 44 -1.79 8.86 2.59
N ASP A 45 -2.25 9.00 3.85
CA ASP A 45 -3.66 9.10 4.23
C ASP A 45 -4.51 7.90 3.78
N ARG A 46 -3.99 6.68 3.91
CA ARG A 46 -4.72 5.45 3.59
C ARG A 46 -4.79 4.54 4.81
N ASP A 47 -5.98 3.98 5.00
CA ASP A 47 -6.22 2.94 6.00
C ASP A 47 -6.01 1.56 5.37
N ILE A 48 -5.31 0.67 6.09
CA ILE A 48 -5.11 -0.72 5.68
C ILE A 48 -6.43 -1.50 5.68
N HIS A 49 -7.41 -1.11 6.49
CA HIS A 49 -8.74 -1.72 6.54
C HIS A 49 -9.60 -1.43 5.31
N ASP A 50 -9.21 -0.43 4.51
CA ASP A 50 -9.85 -0.12 3.24
C ASP A 50 -9.28 -0.91 2.05
N ILE A 51 -8.26 -1.74 2.26
CA ILE A 51 -7.59 -2.49 1.20
C ILE A 51 -8.33 -3.81 0.95
N ASP A 52 -8.62 -4.08 -0.32
CA ASP A 52 -9.43 -5.24 -0.75
C ASP A 52 -8.65 -6.58 -0.71
N ALA A 53 -7.32 -6.55 -0.83
CA ALA A 53 -6.46 -7.73 -0.93
C ALA A 53 -5.05 -7.46 -0.40
#